data_AF-A0A229SWL8-F1
#
_entry.id   AF-A0A229SWL8-F1
#
_cell.length_a   1.000
_cell.length_b   1.000
_cell.length_c   1.000
_cell.angle_alpha   90.00
_cell.angle_beta   90.00
_cell.angle_gamma   90.00
#
_symmetry.space_group_name_H-M   'P 1'
#
loop_
_entity.id
_entity.type
_entity.pdbx_description
1 polymer ?
#
loop_
_entity_poly.entity_id
_entity_poly.type
_entity_poly.pdbx_seq_one_letter_code
_entity_poly.pdbx_strand_id
1 'polypeptide(L)' 'MKFTSTKYPQLVIHDLGVTFVDGDAEVTDKAAVDALKALPPELGVRAVGGRPAKEREAT' A
#
# COMPACT_ATOMS: atom_id res chain seq x y z
N MET A 1 5.20 4.93 7.32
CA MET A 1 3.77 4.55 7.14
C MET A 1 3.76 3.08 6.75
N LYS A 2 2.86 2.27 7.33
CA LYS A 2 2.86 0.82 7.10
C LYS A 2 1.85 0.46 6.02
N PHE A 3 2.19 -0.49 5.15
CA PHE A 3 1.28 -1.07 4.17
C PHE A 3 1.18 -2.57 4.38
N THR A 4 0.03 -3.14 4.07
CA THR A 4 -0.18 -4.58 4.04
C THR A 4 -0.58 -5.06 2.66
N SER A 5 -0.16 -6.27 2.30
CA SER A 5 -0.53 -6.96 1.07
C SER A 5 -1.08 -8.34 1.44
N THR A 6 -2.40 -8.51 1.36
CA THR A 6 -3.05 -9.79 1.67
C THR A 6 -2.96 -10.80 0.53
N LYS A 7 -2.73 -10.33 -0.70
CA LYS A 7 -2.66 -11.19 -1.90
C LYS A 7 -1.23 -11.66 -2.18
N TYR A 8 -0.26 -10.80 -1.91
CA TYR A 8 1.15 -11.06 -2.18
C TYR A 8 1.99 -10.74 -0.94
N PRO A 9 2.18 -11.70 -0.02
CA PRO A 9 2.86 -11.46 1.25
C PRO A 9 4.37 -11.17 1.10
N GLN A 10 4.96 -11.50 -0.05
CA GLN A 10 6.37 -11.29 -0.38
C GLN A 10 6.53 -10.38 -1.61
N LEU A 11 5.62 -9.41 -1.79
CA LEU A 11 5.65 -8.50 -2.93
C LEU A 11 6.86 -7.58 -2.88
N VAL A 12 7.60 -7.46 -3.98
CA VAL A 12 8.69 -6.50 -4.12
C VAL A 12 8.34 -5.52 -5.23
N ILE A 13 8.32 -4.23 -4.89
CA ILE A 13 8.11 -3.14 -5.84
C ILE A 13 9.45 -2.44 -6.05
N HIS A 14 10.18 -2.88 -7.05
CA HIS A 14 11.51 -2.36 -7.38
C HIS A 14 11.51 -0.86 -7.70
N ASP A 15 10.46 -0.39 -8.38
CA ASP A 15 10.28 1.02 -8.76
C ASP A 15 10.23 1.96 -7.55
N LEU A 16 9.62 1.50 -6.45
CA LEU A 16 9.46 2.26 -5.21
C LEU A 16 10.46 1.86 -4.13
N GLY A 17 11.28 0.82 -4.36
CA GLY A 17 12.17 0.23 -3.37
C GLY A 17 11.44 -0.40 -2.16
N VAL A 18 10.17 -0.79 -2.34
CA VAL A 18 9.33 -1.32 -1.25
C VAL A 18 9.30 -2.84 -1.29
N THR A 19 9.57 -3.47 -0.15
CA THR A 19 9.48 -4.92 0.01
C THR A 19 8.45 -5.24 1.10
N PHE A 20 7.48 -6.07 0.74
CA PHE A 20 6.54 -6.68 1.68
C PHE A 20 7.15 -7.96 2.23
N VAL A 21 7.11 -8.12 3.55
CA VAL A 21 7.55 -9.29 4.30
C VAL A 21 6.39 -9.72 5.17
N ASP A 22 5.97 -10.98 5.06
CA ASP A 22 4.78 -11.52 5.74
C ASP A 22 3.49 -10.73 5.47
N GLY A 23 3.43 -10.06 4.32
CA GLY A 23 2.30 -9.21 3.94
C GLY A 23 2.33 -7.84 4.58
N ASP A 24 3.45 -7.41 5.15
CA ASP A 24 3.65 -6.08 5.71
C ASP A 24 4.87 -5.40 5.06
N ALA A 25 4.74 -4.11 4.72
CA ALA A 25 5.84 -3.27 4.26
C ALA A 25 5.89 -1.99 5.07
N GLU A 26 7.07 -1.65 5.57
CA GLU A 26 7.31 -0.35 6.17
C GLU A 26 7.88 0.61 5.12
N VAL A 27 7.19 1.72 4.91
CA VAL A 27 7.52 2.70 3.89
C VAL A 27 7.74 4.04 4.54
N THR A 28 8.96 4.55 4.46
CA THR A 28 9.37 5.84 5.02
C THR A 28 9.32 6.96 3.98
N ASP A 29 9.42 6.61 2.70
CA ASP A 29 9.43 7.57 1.60
C ASP A 29 8.03 8.07 1.25
N LYS A 30 7.87 9.39 1.13
CA LYS A 30 6.57 10.01 0.87
C LYS A 30 6.07 9.73 -0.56
N ALA A 31 6.96 9.68 -1.56
CA ALA A 31 6.57 9.40 -2.93
C ALA A 31 6.11 7.95 -3.07
N ALA A 32 6.82 7.01 -2.43
CA ALA A 32 6.39 5.62 -2.35
C ALA A 32 5.04 5.46 -1.65
N VAL A 33 4.79 6.20 -0.56
CA VAL A 33 3.50 6.22 0.14
C VAL A 33 2.36 6.70 -0.78
N ASP A 34 2.56 7.79 -1.52
CA ASP A 34 1.56 8.33 -2.44
C ASP A 34 1.28 7.36 -3.61
N ALA A 35 2.32 6.74 -4.18
CA ALA A 35 2.19 5.73 -5.23
C ALA A 35 1.47 4.46 -4.76
N LEU A 36 1.81 3.94 -3.58
CA LEU A 36 1.16 2.77 -2.99
C LEU A 36 -0.32 3.00 -2.68
N LYS A 37 -0.70 4.24 -2.32
CA LYS A 37 -2.10 4.63 -2.15
C LYS A 37 -2.87 4.73 -3.46
N ALA A 38 -2.18 5.04 -4.56
CA ALA A 38 -2.75 5.09 -5.90
C ALA A 38 -2.82 3.71 -6.59
N LEU A 39 -2.24 2.67 -5.99
CA LEU A 39 -2.27 1.32 -6.56
C LEU A 39 -3.69 0.74 -6.61
N PRO A 40 -4.00 -0.06 -7.65
CA PRO A 40 -5.27 -0.76 -7.74
C PRO A 40 -5.52 -1.66 -6.52
N PRO A 41 -6.77 -1.72 -6.01
CA PRO A 41 -7.15 -2.60 -4.91
C PRO A 41 -7.00 -4.10 -5.28
N GLU A 42 -6.97 -4.43 -6.57
CA GLU A 42 -6.77 -5.79 -7.09
C GLU A 42 -5.39 -6.39 -6.79
N LEU A 43 -4.40 -5.53 -6.50
CA LEU A 43 -3.07 -5.94 -6.03
C LEU A 43 -3.08 -6.30 -4.54
N GLY A 44 -4.13 -5.94 -3.80
CA GLY A 44 -4.29 -6.28 -2.38
C GLY A 44 -3.45 -5.43 -1.43
N VAL A 45 -2.82 -4.35 -1.92
CA VAL A 45 -2.00 -3.44 -1.11
C VAL A 45 -2.88 -2.40 -0.40
N ARG A 46 -2.73 -2.23 0.91
CA ARG A 46 -3.53 -1.32 1.75
C ARG A 46 -2.65 -0.61 2.77
N ALA A 47 -2.90 0.67 3.05
CA ALA A 47 -2.19 1.39 4.11
C ALA A 47 -2.74 1.00 5.50
N VAL A 48 -1.89 0.49 6.38
CA VAL A 48 -2.19 0.23 7.80
C VAL A 48 -1.86 1.50 8.60
N GLY A 49 -2.90 2.19 9.10
CA GLY A 49 -2.75 3.38 9.96
C GLY A 49 -3.10 4.72 9.32
N GLY A 50 -3.54 4.75 8.06
CA GLY A 50 -4.28 5.89 7.53
C GLY A 50 -5.75 5.72 7.85
N ARG A 51 -6.40 6.72 8.47
CA ARG A 51 -7.88 6.81 8.54
C ARG A 51 -8.48 6.34 7.20
N PRO A 52 -9.61 5.61 7.21
CA PRO A 52 -10.30 5.24 5.97
C PRO A 52 -10.44 6.52 5.13
N ALA A 53 -9.98 6.47 3.88
CA ALA A 53 -10.32 7.50 2.92
C ALA A 53 -11.85 7.53 2.90
N LYS A 54 -12.39 8.57 3.53
CA LYS A 54 -13.81 8.89 3.54
C LYS A 54 -14.37 8.62 2.15
N GLU A 55 -15.48 7.90 2.11
CA GLU A 55 -16.41 7.81 1.00
C GLU A 55 -16.23 9.02 0.07
N ARG A 56 -15.67 8.78 -1.11
CA ARG A 56 -16.11 9.54 -2.27
C ARG A 56 -17.22 8.72 -2.88
N GLU A 57 -18.42 9.12 -2.49
CA GLU A 57 -19.65 8.99 -3.25
C GLU A 57 -19.35 8.90 -4.75
N ALA A 58 -19.74 7.79 -5.36
CA ALA A 58 -20.11 7.77 -6.76
C ALA A 58 -21.64 7.72 -6.78
N THR A 59 -22.21 8.87 -7.15
CA THR A 59 -23.63 9.12 -7.45
C THR A 59 -24.24 8.08 -8.37
#